data_AF-A0A7D5PCH1-F1
#
_entry.id   AF-A0A7D5PCH1-F1
#
_cell.length_a   1.000
_cell.length_b   1.000
_cell.length_c   1.000
_cell.angle_alpha   90.00
_cell.angle_beta   90.00
_cell.angle_gamma   90.00
#
_symmetry.space_group_name_H-M   'P 1'
#
loop_
_entity.id
_entity.type
_entity.pdbx_description
1 polymer ?
#
loop_
_entity_poly.entity_id
_entity_poly.type
_entity_poly.pdbx_seq_one_letter_code
_entity_poly.pdbx_strand_id
1 'polypeptide(L)'
;MEAQKVDADGVIKTFNKARATGSGVYESTVGYGEEYPQYGGENLVMEMNNSATGIHYPDRTYERGFDQTHFGTGTRGANQFLKLLSKVGLDPVDDFVRVYRDLGRGCNTDYPTYWLYVWCNSNVMVATTCNPLNGDAASRTVSSEQGYAGYIGIGGNKEAVDTAVNAVETLARKVKDRRDNGLFF
;
A
#
# COMPACT_ATOMS: atom_id res chain seq x y z
N MET A 1 21.27 19.82 8.03
CA MET A 1 21.06 20.41 6.69
C MET A 1 22.15 19.84 5.81
N GLU A 2 21.86 18.76 5.09
CA GLU A 2 22.81 18.14 4.15
C GLU A 2 22.16 18.12 2.77
N ALA A 3 22.88 18.65 1.80
CA ALA A 3 22.44 18.88 0.44
C ALA A 3 22.39 17.57 -0.36
N GLN A 4 21.31 17.37 -1.13
CA GLN A 4 21.21 16.28 -2.09
C GLN A 4 21.67 16.81 -3.47
N LYS A 5 22.65 16.12 -4.07
CA LYS A 5 23.03 16.30 -5.48
C LYS A 5 22.11 15.45 -6.35
N VAL A 6 21.48 16.09 -7.31
CA VAL A 6 20.73 15.46 -8.41
C VAL A 6 21.76 15.10 -9.50
N ASP A 7 21.79 13.85 -9.92
CA ASP A 7 22.53 13.38 -11.09
C ASP A 7 21.76 13.65 -12.39
N ALA A 8 22.49 13.72 -13.50
CA ALA A 8 22.03 14.26 -14.78
C ALA A 8 20.89 13.49 -15.48
N ASP A 9 20.46 12.37 -14.91
CA ASP A 9 19.46 11.48 -15.48
C ASP A 9 18.11 11.51 -14.73
N GLY A 10 18.00 12.34 -13.67
CA GLY A 10 16.75 12.56 -12.94
C GLY A 10 16.25 11.36 -12.11
N VAL A 11 17.12 10.39 -11.81
CA VAL A 11 16.77 9.19 -11.01
C VAL A 11 17.28 9.36 -9.57
N ILE A 12 16.38 9.66 -8.64
CA ILE A 12 16.71 9.71 -7.21
C ILE A 12 17.04 8.29 -6.72
N LYS A 13 18.32 8.02 -6.44
CA LYS A 13 18.75 6.79 -5.77
C LYS A 13 19.14 7.05 -4.32
N THR A 14 18.50 6.27 -3.44
CA THR A 14 18.86 5.88 -2.05
C THR A 14 18.38 6.76 -0.90
N PHE A 15 17.64 6.13 0.03
CA PHE A 15 17.75 6.42 1.46
C PHE A 15 17.83 5.12 2.25
N ASN A 16 19.04 4.79 2.70
CA ASN A 16 19.26 3.95 3.87
C ASN A 16 19.55 4.88 5.05
N LYS A 17 18.86 4.66 6.18
CA LYS A 17 19.39 5.02 7.49
C LYS A 17 18.85 4.03 8.53
N ALA A 18 19.47 2.85 8.60
CA ALA A 18 19.37 1.98 9.76
C ALA A 18 20.05 2.68 10.94
N ARG A 19 19.35 2.83 12.07
CA ARG A 19 19.92 3.32 13.33
C ARG A 19 19.93 2.15 14.30
N ALA A 20 21.11 1.61 14.58
CA ALA A 20 21.31 0.59 15.59
C ALA A 20 21.22 1.21 17.00
N THR A 21 20.44 0.58 17.89
CA THR A 21 20.59 0.70 19.34
C THR A 21 20.38 -0.67 19.96
N GLY A 22 21.32 -1.07 20.84
CA GLY A 22 21.57 -2.47 21.19
C GLY A 22 20.91 -2.99 22.48
N SER A 23 21.11 -4.31 22.62
CA SER A 23 21.18 -5.16 23.82
C SER A 23 20.05 -5.11 24.86
N GLY A 24 19.21 -6.14 24.83
CA GLY A 24 18.44 -6.63 25.97
C GLY A 24 17.95 -8.04 25.67
N VAL A 25 18.50 -9.05 26.36
CA VAL A 25 18.05 -10.44 26.26
C VAL A 25 16.64 -10.51 26.84
N TYR A 26 15.66 -10.74 25.97
CA TYR A 26 14.33 -11.21 26.37
C TYR A 26 14.06 -12.55 25.69
N GLU A 27 13.46 -13.42 26.49
CA GLU A 27 13.23 -14.84 26.26
C GLU A 27 12.48 -15.11 24.95
N SER A 28 12.78 -16.27 24.38
CA SER A 28 12.28 -16.75 23.09
C SER A 28 10.75 -16.84 23.04
N THR A 29 10.12 -15.79 22.54
CA THR A 29 8.82 -15.86 21.86
C THR A 29 9.08 -15.97 20.37
N VAL A 30 8.42 -16.92 19.72
CA VAL A 30 8.46 -17.15 18.26
C VAL A 30 8.38 -15.80 17.56
N GLY A 31 9.46 -15.38 16.90
CA GLY A 31 9.56 -14.07 16.26
C GLY A 31 8.65 -14.02 15.04
N TYR A 32 7.36 -13.74 15.26
CA TYR A 32 6.46 -13.27 14.21
C TYR A 32 7.06 -11.96 13.70
N GLY A 33 7.43 -11.97 12.42
CA GLY A 33 8.40 -11.06 11.81
C GLY A 33 8.34 -9.62 12.29
N GLU A 34 9.52 -9.06 12.56
CA GLU A 34 9.69 -7.62 12.75
C GLU A 34 8.93 -6.87 11.64
N GLU A 35 8.11 -5.89 12.02
CA GLU A 35 7.40 -5.02 11.08
C GLU A 35 8.43 -4.35 10.17
N TYR A 36 8.36 -4.62 8.87
CA TYR A 36 9.31 -4.03 7.93
C TYR A 36 8.61 -3.33 6.76
N PRO A 37 8.83 -2.01 6.61
CA PRO A 37 9.28 -1.08 7.66
C PRO A 37 8.27 -0.99 8.82
N GLN A 38 8.75 -0.70 10.04
CA GLN A 38 7.90 -0.29 11.17
C GLN A 38 7.14 0.97 10.78
N TYR A 39 5.85 0.85 10.47
CA TYR A 39 4.98 2.00 10.28
C TYR A 39 4.50 2.45 11.65
N GLY A 40 5.13 3.48 12.21
CA GLY A 40 4.75 4.10 13.48
C GLY A 40 3.63 5.14 13.39
N GLY A 41 2.87 5.17 12.28
CA GLY A 41 1.81 6.15 12.07
C GLY A 41 0.46 5.68 12.64
N GLU A 42 -0.33 6.62 13.12
CA GLU A 42 -1.63 6.34 13.76
C GLU A 42 -2.74 5.99 12.75
N ASN A 43 -2.48 6.09 11.44
CA ASN A 43 -3.50 6.05 10.38
C ASN A 43 -3.63 4.69 9.65
N LEU A 44 -2.91 3.67 10.13
CA LEU A 44 -2.91 2.32 9.58
C LEU A 44 -2.79 1.31 10.72
N VAL A 45 -3.72 0.37 10.78
CA VAL A 45 -3.65 -0.77 11.70
C VAL A 45 -3.31 -2.01 10.88
N MET A 46 -2.22 -2.69 11.26
CA MET A 46 -1.81 -3.96 10.70
C MET A 46 -2.23 -5.09 11.65
N GLU A 47 -3.04 -6.03 11.15
CA GLU A 47 -3.36 -7.26 11.87
C GLU A 47 -2.60 -8.43 11.27
N MET A 48 -1.68 -8.99 12.04
CA MET A 48 -1.07 -10.27 11.69
C MET A 48 -2.01 -11.39 12.14
N ASN A 49 -2.66 -12.06 11.19
CA ASN A 49 -3.32 -13.33 11.46
C ASN A 49 -2.53 -14.48 10.82
N ASN A 50 -2.72 -15.71 11.33
CA ASN A 50 -1.97 -16.90 10.91
C ASN A 50 -2.11 -17.27 9.41
N SER A 51 -2.93 -16.54 8.64
CA SER A 51 -3.22 -16.81 7.23
C SER A 51 -2.95 -15.62 6.29
N ALA A 52 -2.93 -14.38 6.80
CA ALA A 52 -2.68 -13.16 6.03
C ALA A 52 -2.41 -11.96 6.94
N THR A 53 -1.56 -11.04 6.48
CA THR A 53 -1.53 -9.66 7.00
C THR A 53 -2.76 -8.88 6.51
N GLY A 54 -3.66 -8.57 7.43
CA GLY A 54 -4.74 -7.63 7.20
C GLY A 54 -4.32 -6.20 7.48
N ILE A 55 -4.78 -5.26 6.66
CA ILE A 55 -4.53 -3.83 6.84
C ILE A 55 -5.85 -3.09 6.91
N HIS A 56 -5.98 -2.19 7.88
CA HIS A 56 -7.22 -1.49 8.18
C HIS A 56 -6.99 -0.03 8.50
N TYR A 57 -8.03 0.76 8.24
CA TYR A 57 -8.11 2.10 8.82
C TYR A 57 -8.44 1.98 10.32
N PRO A 58 -7.91 2.84 11.21
CA PRO A 58 -7.95 2.63 12.66
C PRO A 58 -9.32 2.36 13.27
N ASP A 59 -10.37 3.00 12.75
CA ASP A 59 -11.72 2.90 13.30
C ASP A 59 -12.58 1.78 12.66
N ARG A 60 -12.11 1.19 11.55
CA ARG A 60 -12.80 0.14 10.75
C ARG A 60 -14.24 0.48 10.39
N THR A 61 -14.62 1.76 10.42
CA THR A 61 -16.05 2.12 10.35
C THR A 61 -16.58 2.00 8.93
N TYR A 62 -15.76 2.31 7.93
CA TYR A 62 -16.21 2.34 6.54
C TYR A 62 -15.12 1.86 5.59
N GLU A 63 -15.37 0.69 4.97
CA GLU A 63 -14.41 -0.01 4.13
C GLU A 63 -15.06 -0.49 2.81
N ARG A 64 -14.32 -0.39 1.70
CA ARG A 64 -14.75 -0.79 0.35
C ARG A 64 -13.61 -1.47 -0.40
N GLY A 65 -13.95 -2.49 -1.19
CA GLY A 65 -12.99 -3.27 -1.98
C GLY A 65 -13.33 -3.31 -3.47
N PHE A 66 -12.30 -3.37 -4.31
CA PHE A 66 -12.42 -3.56 -5.75
C PHE A 66 -11.48 -4.64 -6.25
N ASP A 67 -11.99 -5.55 -7.08
CA ASP A 67 -11.24 -6.69 -7.60
C ASP A 67 -10.81 -6.47 -9.05
N GLN A 68 -9.56 -6.83 -9.33
CA GLN A 68 -8.96 -6.79 -10.66
C GLN A 68 -9.14 -5.43 -11.37
N THR A 69 -8.80 -4.38 -10.64
CA THR A 69 -8.97 -2.99 -11.05
C THR A 69 -7.78 -2.49 -11.88
N HIS A 70 -8.09 -1.77 -12.94
CA HIS A 70 -7.12 -1.26 -13.91
C HIS A 70 -7.47 0.17 -14.33
N PHE A 71 -6.55 1.11 -14.16
CA PHE A 71 -6.72 2.55 -14.48
C PHE A 71 -6.33 2.93 -15.91
N GLY A 72 -5.72 2.00 -16.64
CA GLY A 72 -5.21 2.19 -17.99
C GLY A 72 -3.76 1.74 -18.04
N THR A 73 -3.18 1.71 -19.23
CA THR A 73 -1.84 1.15 -19.45
C THR A 73 -0.77 2.24 -19.37
N GLY A 74 0.40 1.91 -18.82
CA GLY A 74 1.55 2.81 -18.76
C GLY A 74 1.30 4.11 -17.98
N THR A 75 1.99 5.18 -18.38
CA THR A 75 1.90 6.51 -17.76
C THR A 75 0.47 7.06 -17.75
N ARG A 76 -0.37 6.70 -18.73
CA ARG A 76 -1.78 7.12 -18.74
C ARG A 76 -2.55 6.52 -17.57
N GLY A 77 -2.32 5.24 -17.27
CA GLY A 77 -2.91 4.56 -16.12
C GLY A 77 -2.40 5.13 -14.80
N ALA A 78 -1.10 5.34 -14.69
CA ALA A 78 -0.49 5.98 -13.52
C ALA A 78 -1.11 7.37 -13.24
N ASN A 79 -1.29 8.20 -14.28
CA ASN A 79 -1.91 9.52 -14.14
C ASN A 79 -3.39 9.46 -13.69
N GLN A 80 -4.13 8.42 -14.07
CA GLN A 80 -5.50 8.25 -13.57
C GLN A 80 -5.51 7.83 -12.10
N PHE A 81 -4.54 7.01 -11.67
CA PHE A 81 -4.38 6.68 -10.25
C PHE A 81 -3.93 7.90 -9.42
N LEU A 82 -3.02 8.74 -9.92
CA LEU A 82 -2.66 10.00 -9.26
C LEU A 82 -3.87 10.92 -9.05
N LYS A 83 -4.80 10.99 -10.00
CA LYS A 83 -6.05 11.74 -9.84
C LYS A 83 -6.96 11.17 -8.76
N LEU A 84 -6.97 9.84 -8.59
CA LEU A 84 -7.67 9.21 -7.46
C LEU A 84 -7.07 9.69 -6.13
N LEU A 85 -5.75 9.58 -5.97
CA LEU A 85 -5.06 10.03 -4.75
C LEU A 85 -5.33 11.52 -4.46
N SER A 86 -5.18 12.37 -5.48
CA SER A 86 -5.44 13.81 -5.38
C SER A 86 -6.89 14.13 -4.98
N LYS A 87 -7.89 13.38 -5.45
CA LYS A 87 -9.30 13.59 -5.09
C LYS A 87 -9.58 13.37 -3.61
N VAL A 88 -8.76 12.59 -2.93
CA VAL A 88 -8.91 12.26 -1.51
C VAL A 88 -7.81 12.85 -0.64
N GLY A 89 -7.01 13.77 -1.21
CA GLY A 89 -5.97 14.50 -0.50
C GLY A 89 -4.81 13.61 -0.04
N LEU A 90 -4.49 12.55 -0.77
CA LEU A 90 -3.32 11.71 -0.52
C LEU A 90 -2.14 12.16 -1.39
N ASP A 91 -1.00 12.41 -0.75
CA ASP A 91 0.27 12.66 -1.43
C ASP A 91 0.88 11.34 -1.91
N PRO A 92 1.29 11.21 -3.19
CA PRO A 92 1.80 9.96 -3.73
C PRO A 92 3.15 9.52 -3.13
N VAL A 93 3.89 10.42 -2.47
CA VAL A 93 5.23 10.20 -1.90
C VAL A 93 5.18 10.21 -0.38
N ASP A 94 4.59 11.25 0.21
CA ASP A 94 4.66 11.48 1.66
C ASP A 94 3.67 10.61 2.44
N ASP A 95 2.52 10.28 1.86
CA ASP A 95 1.50 9.41 2.49
C ASP A 95 1.71 7.92 2.15
N PHE A 96 2.78 7.59 1.42
CA PHE A 96 3.02 6.26 0.89
C PHE A 96 3.82 5.37 1.85
N VAL A 97 3.31 4.16 2.07
CA VAL A 97 3.99 3.09 2.79
C VAL A 97 3.85 1.76 2.04
N ARG A 98 4.90 0.94 2.11
CA ARG A 98 4.87 -0.45 1.68
C ARG A 98 4.70 -1.35 2.88
N VAL A 99 3.74 -2.26 2.83
CA VAL A 99 3.48 -3.21 3.92
C VAL A 99 3.81 -4.61 3.43
N TYR A 100 4.65 -5.33 4.18
CA TYR A 100 4.94 -6.72 3.88
C TYR A 100 3.71 -7.59 4.16
N ARG A 101 3.33 -8.46 3.22
CA ARG A 101 2.23 -9.41 3.41
C ARG A 101 2.79 -10.77 3.78
N ASP A 102 2.77 -11.10 5.08
CA ASP A 102 3.04 -12.46 5.54
C ASP A 102 1.81 -13.33 5.29
N LEU A 103 1.96 -14.32 4.42
CA LEU A 103 0.91 -15.30 4.08
C LEU A 103 1.00 -16.54 4.98
N GLY A 104 1.34 -16.36 6.25
CA GLY A 104 1.57 -17.44 7.21
C GLY A 104 2.77 -18.32 6.85
N ARG A 105 3.76 -17.78 6.13
CA ARG A 105 4.92 -18.55 5.63
C ARG A 105 6.15 -18.44 6.52
N GLY A 106 6.09 -17.57 7.53
CA GLY A 106 7.19 -17.31 8.43
C GLY A 106 8.23 -16.38 7.79
N CYS A 107 8.75 -15.48 8.62
CA CYS A 107 9.71 -14.42 8.29
C CYS A 107 11.09 -14.89 7.78
N ASN A 108 11.28 -16.17 7.48
CA ASN A 108 12.56 -16.75 7.03
C ASN A 108 12.68 -16.89 5.50
N THR A 109 11.85 -16.19 4.73
CA THR A 109 12.00 -16.17 3.27
C THR A 109 12.15 -14.76 2.74
N ASP A 110 13.34 -14.47 2.20
CA ASP A 110 13.67 -13.32 1.36
C ASP A 110 12.81 -13.31 0.09
N TYR A 111 11.53 -12.96 0.24
CA TYR A 111 10.69 -12.71 -0.92
C TYR A 111 10.67 -11.21 -1.23
N PRO A 112 11.41 -10.76 -2.26
CA PRO A 112 11.37 -9.38 -2.71
C PRO A 112 10.01 -8.93 -3.26
N THR A 113 9.02 -9.83 -3.32
CA THR A 113 7.80 -9.67 -4.13
C THR A 113 6.50 -9.91 -3.37
N TYR A 114 6.36 -9.56 -2.08
CA TYR A 114 5.05 -9.65 -1.39
C TYR A 114 4.75 -8.39 -0.59
N TRP A 115 4.48 -7.31 -1.33
CA TRP A 115 4.23 -5.99 -0.78
C TRP A 115 2.82 -5.53 -1.12
N LEU A 116 2.11 -5.01 -0.13
CA LEU A 116 0.98 -4.13 -0.35
C LEU A 116 1.50 -2.69 -0.45
N TYR A 117 0.84 -1.91 -1.29
CA TYR A 117 1.16 -0.52 -1.58
C TYR A 117 0.05 0.33 -1.00
N VAL A 118 0.36 1.12 0.01
CA VAL A 118 -0.65 1.81 0.81
C VAL A 118 -0.37 3.31 0.78
N TRP A 119 -1.39 4.11 0.54
CA TRP A 119 -1.40 5.55 0.71
C TRP A 119 -2.40 5.88 1.81
N CYS A 120 -1.98 6.54 2.88
CA CYS A 120 -2.85 6.78 4.04
C CYS A 120 -2.55 8.09 4.77
N ASN A 121 -3.62 8.74 5.23
CA ASN A 121 -3.57 9.93 6.08
C ASN A 121 -4.67 9.87 7.16
N SER A 122 -4.90 10.97 7.87
CA SER A 122 -5.89 11.07 8.95
C SER A 122 -7.36 11.02 8.52
N ASN A 123 -7.66 10.84 7.22
CA ASN A 123 -9.02 10.71 6.72
C ASN A 123 -9.28 9.42 5.94
N VAL A 124 -8.27 8.90 5.25
CA VAL A 124 -8.45 7.81 4.29
C VAL A 124 -7.18 6.99 4.12
N MET A 125 -7.39 5.73 3.76
CA MET A 125 -6.39 4.80 3.28
C MET A 125 -6.83 4.22 1.94
N VAL A 126 -5.91 4.16 0.98
CA VAL A 126 -6.03 3.42 -0.29
C VAL A 126 -4.88 2.42 -0.35
N ALA A 127 -5.20 1.14 -0.42
CA ALA A 127 -4.22 0.06 -0.49
C ALA A 127 -4.40 -0.78 -1.74
N THR A 128 -3.29 -1.19 -2.36
CA THR A 128 -3.30 -2.00 -3.58
C THR A 128 -2.31 -3.15 -3.55
N THR A 129 -2.58 -4.19 -4.35
CA THR A 129 -1.64 -5.32 -4.53
C THR A 129 -0.62 -5.07 -5.63
N CYS A 130 -0.87 -4.15 -6.54
CA CYS A 130 0.10 -3.69 -7.52
C CYS A 130 0.20 -2.19 -7.41
N ASN A 131 1.40 -1.65 -7.48
CA ASN A 131 1.63 -0.22 -7.47
C ASN A 131 1.31 0.34 -8.86
N PRO A 132 0.20 1.07 -9.04
CA PRO A 132 -0.18 1.55 -10.36
C PRO A 132 0.74 2.67 -10.86
N LEU A 133 1.56 3.27 -10.00
CA LEU A 133 2.46 4.37 -10.37
C LEU A 133 3.73 3.87 -11.05
N ASN A 134 4.28 2.73 -10.62
CA ASN A 134 5.56 2.23 -11.11
C ASN A 134 5.50 0.80 -11.68
N GLY A 135 4.40 0.08 -11.51
CA GLY A 135 4.22 -1.28 -12.01
C GLY A 135 4.78 -2.37 -11.08
N ASP A 136 5.20 -2.04 -9.86
CA ASP A 136 5.65 -3.07 -8.91
C ASP A 136 4.47 -3.96 -8.49
N ALA A 137 4.66 -5.28 -8.46
CA ALA A 137 3.60 -6.25 -8.16
C ALA A 137 3.84 -6.98 -6.83
N ALA A 138 2.76 -7.30 -6.12
CA ALA A 138 2.78 -8.11 -4.89
C ALA A 138 3.08 -9.59 -5.11
N SER A 139 3.36 -10.04 -6.34
CA SER A 139 4.00 -11.33 -6.63
C SER A 139 4.42 -11.39 -8.10
N ARG A 140 5.26 -12.37 -8.45
CA ARG A 140 5.65 -12.66 -9.84
C ARG A 140 4.50 -13.13 -10.74
N THR A 141 3.39 -13.57 -10.16
CA THR A 141 2.24 -14.09 -10.90
C THR A 141 1.16 -13.04 -11.15
N VAL A 142 1.35 -11.82 -10.62
CA VAL A 142 0.44 -10.69 -10.81
C VAL A 142 1.06 -9.73 -11.83
N SER A 143 0.24 -9.06 -12.63
CA SER A 143 0.71 -8.10 -13.64
C SER A 143 1.58 -7.01 -12.99
N SER A 144 2.72 -6.72 -13.62
CA SER A 144 3.65 -5.65 -13.25
C SER A 144 3.47 -4.41 -14.14
N GLU A 145 2.27 -4.21 -14.67
CA GLU A 145 1.97 -3.10 -15.58
C GLU A 145 1.61 -1.83 -14.81
N GLN A 146 2.21 -0.70 -15.19
CA GLN A 146 1.78 0.62 -14.71
C GLN A 146 0.30 0.86 -15.00
N GLY A 147 -0.42 1.36 -14.00
CA GLY A 147 -1.85 1.57 -14.01
C GLY A 147 -2.69 0.34 -13.64
N TYR A 148 -2.07 -0.83 -13.45
CA TYR A 148 -2.74 -1.97 -12.85
C TYR A 148 -2.64 -1.93 -11.33
N ALA A 149 -3.79 -2.05 -10.65
CA ALA A 149 -3.84 -2.07 -9.19
C ALA A 149 -4.03 -3.48 -8.61
N GLY A 150 -4.52 -4.42 -9.42
CA GLY A 150 -4.94 -5.73 -8.93
C GLY A 150 -6.16 -5.57 -8.02
N TYR A 151 -5.99 -5.77 -6.73
CA TYR A 151 -7.01 -5.47 -5.73
C TYR A 151 -6.80 -4.09 -5.15
N ILE A 152 -7.90 -3.38 -4.87
CA ILE A 152 -7.90 -2.10 -4.14
C ILE A 152 -8.74 -2.27 -2.89
N GLY A 153 -8.20 -1.87 -1.74
CA GLY A 153 -8.93 -1.68 -0.50
C GLY A 153 -8.93 -0.20 -0.14
N ILE A 154 -10.08 0.32 0.28
CA ILE A 154 -10.25 1.70 0.73
C ILE A 154 -10.90 1.68 2.11
N GLY A 155 -10.31 2.36 3.08
CA GLY A 155 -10.85 2.52 4.43
C GLY A 155 -10.71 3.96 4.90
N GLY A 156 -11.56 4.42 5.81
CA GLY A 156 -11.50 5.81 6.28
C GLY A 156 -12.83 6.39 6.71
N ASN A 157 -12.83 7.72 6.88
CA ASN A 157 -14.03 8.51 7.07
C ASN A 157 -14.98 8.33 5.87
N LYS A 158 -16.28 8.15 6.16
CA LYS A 158 -17.30 7.83 5.14
C LYS A 158 -17.25 8.75 3.90
N GLU A 159 -17.14 10.07 4.10
CA GLU A 159 -17.10 11.04 2.99
C GLU A 159 -15.85 10.86 2.10
N ALA A 160 -14.70 10.64 2.72
CA ALA A 160 -13.44 10.44 1.98
C ALA A 160 -13.46 9.12 1.22
N VAL A 161 -13.97 8.05 1.82
CA VAL A 161 -14.12 6.75 1.16
C VAL A 161 -15.15 6.81 0.03
N ASP A 162 -16.30 7.44 0.22
CA ASP A 162 -17.29 7.62 -0.85
C ASP A 162 -16.70 8.41 -2.02
N THR A 163 -15.90 9.44 -1.73
CA THR A 163 -15.15 10.21 -2.74
C THR A 163 -14.15 9.32 -3.49
N ALA A 164 -13.41 8.47 -2.77
CA ALA A 164 -12.45 7.53 -3.34
C ALA A 164 -13.14 6.50 -4.23
N VAL A 165 -14.25 5.90 -3.77
CA VAL A 165 -15.06 4.91 -4.49
C VAL A 165 -15.58 5.50 -5.79
N ASN A 166 -16.20 6.67 -5.74
CA ASN A 166 -16.69 7.36 -6.92
C ASN A 166 -15.54 7.68 -7.90
N ALA A 167 -14.37 8.04 -7.37
CA ALA A 167 -13.19 8.29 -8.19
C ALA A 167 -12.67 7.02 -8.86
N VAL A 168 -12.64 5.87 -8.18
CA VAL A 168 -12.31 4.57 -8.78
C VAL A 168 -13.29 4.24 -9.90
N GLU A 169 -14.59 4.31 -9.65
CA GLU A 169 -15.62 3.98 -10.64
C GLU A 169 -15.57 4.89 -11.88
N THR A 170 -15.16 6.14 -11.70
CA THR A 170 -15.03 7.12 -12.80
C THR A 170 -13.71 6.98 -13.57
N LEU A 171 -12.60 6.73 -12.88
CA LEU A 171 -11.25 6.81 -13.46
C LEU A 171 -10.72 5.45 -13.91
N ALA A 172 -11.19 4.37 -13.31
CA ALA A 172 -10.80 3.02 -13.71
C ALA A 172 -11.34 2.71 -15.10
N ARG A 173 -10.50 2.09 -15.93
CA ARG A 173 -10.94 1.53 -17.22
C ARG A 173 -11.65 0.21 -17.07
N LYS A 174 -11.34 -0.53 -16.01
CA LYS A 174 -11.93 -1.82 -15.71
C LYS A 174 -11.97 -2.02 -14.20
N VAL A 175 -13.13 -2.45 -13.73
CA VAL A 175 -13.38 -3.03 -12.41
C VAL A 175 -14.10 -4.34 -12.67
N LYS A 176 -13.59 -5.46 -12.16
CA LYS A 176 -14.28 -6.75 -12.34
C LYS A 176 -15.39 -6.94 -11.32
N ASP A 177 -15.10 -6.62 -10.07
CA ASP A 177 -16.02 -6.83 -8.96
C ASP A 177 -15.86 -5.73 -7.92
N ARG A 178 -16.94 -5.48 -7.17
CA ARG A 178 -16.97 -4.51 -6.06
C ARG A 178 -17.49 -5.23 -4.82
N ARG A 179 -16.84 -4.96 -3.69
CA ARG A 179 -17.21 -5.52 -2.39
C ARG A 179 -17.54 -4.40 -1.41
N ASP A 180 -18.73 -4.46 -0.86
CA ASP A 180 -19.12 -3.61 0.26
C ASP A 180 -18.80 -4.34 1.58
N ASN A 181 -18.35 -3.58 2.59
CA ASN A 181 -18.10 -4.03 3.97
C ASN A 181 -16.93 -5.00 4.16
N GLY A 182 -15.76 -4.67 3.61
CA GLY A 182 -14.51 -5.28 4.03
C GLY A 182 -13.32 -4.91 3.16
N LEU A 183 -12.19 -4.64 3.79
CA LEU A 183 -10.89 -4.63 3.14
C LEU A 183 -10.48 -6.05 2.74
N PHE A 184 -9.84 -6.18 1.58
CA PHE A 184 -9.54 -7.47 0.95
C PHE A 184 -8.33 -8.18 1.57
N PHE A 185 -7.59 -7.53 2.46
CA PHE A 185 -6.20 -7.89 2.74
C PHE A 185 -6.04 -8.79 3.96
#